data_AF-A0A352SAA8-F1
#
_entry.id   AF-A0A352SAA8-F1
#
_cell.length_a   1.000
_cell.length_b   1.000
_cell.length_c   1.000
_cell.angle_alpha   90.00
_cell.angle_beta   90.00
_cell.angle_gamma   90.00
#
_symmetry.space_group_name_H-M   'P 1'
#
loop_
_entity.id
_entity.type
_entity.pdbx_description
1 polymer ?
#
loop_
_entity_poly.entity_id
_entity_poly.type
_entity_poly.pdbx_seq_one_letter_code
_entity_poly.pdbx_strand_id
1 'polypeptide(L)'
;MQIIVLHPREQRMLRFHLTRLRVALLMLALCSLVAAAASGVTWLVARSQASPEVSRQARENVFLRQNLAVLAASVGDLQAQMVRLDALGERVSGLAGIAPQDFDFRHRPARGGPAAPAQSTELTLPELRAELARLGEQAEHRVDYFDVIETALMDRQMRERRIPRVLPVATGYDGSSFGARIDPFTGRRSQHDGVDFVAPTGTPILAAAGGVVVAAEWHNEYGNMIDID
;
A
#
# COMPACT_ATOMS: atom_id res chain seq x y z
N MET A 1 40.70 -84.21 3.62
CA MET A 1 40.29 -84.67 4.96
C MET A 1 38.84 -85.16 4.86
N GLN A 2 38.55 -86.40 5.24
CA GLN A 2 37.18 -86.92 5.25
C GLN A 2 36.57 -86.66 6.62
N ILE A 3 35.45 -85.95 6.66
CA ILE A 3 34.65 -85.76 7.88
C ILE A 3 33.40 -86.62 7.69
N ILE A 4 33.20 -87.57 8.60
CA ILE A 4 32.05 -88.46 8.61
C ILE A 4 31.21 -88.06 9.83
N VAL A 5 30.05 -87.46 9.58
CA VAL A 5 29.11 -87.09 10.65
C VAL A 5 28.10 -88.23 10.76
N LEU A 6 28.11 -88.96 11.88
CA LEU A 6 27.10 -89.97 12.19
C LEU A 6 26.00 -89.35 13.06
N HIS A 7 24.76 -89.42 12.59
CA HIS A 7 23.59 -89.07 13.38
C HIS A 7 23.12 -90.32 14.16
N PRO A 8 22.87 -90.28 15.48
CA PRO A 8 22.67 -91.50 16.28
C PRO A 8 21.37 -92.27 16.01
N ARG A 9 20.42 -91.70 15.25
CA ARG A 9 19.07 -92.27 15.06
C ARG A 9 18.65 -92.53 13.62
N GLU A 10 19.47 -92.16 12.62
CA GLU A 10 19.19 -92.46 11.21
C GLU A 10 20.43 -93.04 10.52
N GLN A 11 20.31 -94.22 9.89
CA GLN A 11 21.39 -94.90 9.16
C GLN A 11 21.71 -94.26 7.79
N ARG A 12 21.64 -92.93 7.67
CA ARG A 12 22.05 -92.22 6.45
C ARG A 12 23.48 -91.70 6.61
N MET A 13 24.43 -92.36 5.95
CA MET A 13 25.84 -91.99 5.96
C MET A 13 26.11 -90.90 4.90
N LEU A 14 26.17 -89.64 5.33
CA LEU A 14 26.57 -88.52 4.46
C LEU A 14 28.10 -88.41 4.44
N ARG A 15 28.72 -88.83 3.34
CA ARG A 15 30.18 -88.75 3.13
C ARG A 15 30.53 -87.44 2.43
N PHE A 16 31.20 -86.51 3.12
CA PHE A 16 31.69 -85.26 2.51
C PHE A 16 33.19 -85.36 2.17
N HIS A 17 33.53 -85.11 0.91
CA HIS A 17 34.91 -84.96 0.46
C HIS A 17 35.28 -83.47 0.43
N LEU A 18 36.07 -83.01 1.41
CA LEU A 18 36.69 -81.68 1.43
C LEU A 18 37.95 -81.69 0.55
N THR A 19 37.81 -81.21 -0.69
CA THR A 19 38.93 -80.84 -1.58
C THR A 19 39.23 -79.35 -1.41
N ARG A 20 40.49 -78.93 -1.62
CA ARG A 20 40.90 -77.51 -1.50
C ARG A 20 39.99 -76.55 -2.30
N LEU A 21 39.51 -77.01 -3.46
CA LEU A 21 38.58 -76.28 -4.33
C LEU A 21 37.21 -76.02 -3.69
N ARG A 22 36.64 -77.00 -2.98
CA ARG A 22 35.32 -76.86 -2.32
C ARG A 22 35.38 -75.92 -1.11
N VAL A 23 36.50 -75.92 -0.38
CA VAL A 23 36.74 -74.97 0.72
C VAL A 23 36.88 -73.55 0.17
N ALA A 24 37.60 -73.36 -0.95
CA ALA A 24 37.72 -72.07 -1.60
C ALA A 24 36.37 -71.53 -2.09
N LEU A 25 35.53 -72.38 -2.72
CA LEU A 25 34.18 -72.00 -3.14
C LEU A 25 33.26 -71.63 -1.97
N LEU A 26 33.31 -72.36 -0.85
CA LEU A 26 32.55 -72.04 0.35
C LEU A 26 32.98 -70.70 0.97
N MET A 27 34.28 -70.41 1.01
CA MET A 27 34.80 -69.12 1.48
C MET A 27 34.37 -67.96 0.57
N LEU A 28 34.37 -68.17 -0.75
CA LEU A 28 33.96 -67.17 -1.73
C LEU A 28 32.45 -66.89 -1.65
N ALA A 29 31.64 -67.93 -1.46
CA ALA A 29 30.21 -67.82 -1.22
C ALA A 29 29.89 -67.13 0.12
N LEU A 30 30.67 -67.40 1.18
CA LEU A 30 30.53 -66.71 2.46
C LEU A 30 30.89 -65.23 2.34
N CYS A 31 31.98 -64.89 1.64
CA CYS A 31 32.36 -63.50 1.38
C CYS A 31 31.30 -62.76 0.55
N SER A 32 30.72 -63.39 -0.48
CA SER A 32 29.67 -62.74 -1.27
C SER A 32 28.38 -62.52 -0.47
N LEU A 33 28.02 -63.47 0.41
CA LEU A 33 26.88 -63.33 1.31
C LEU A 33 27.08 -62.17 2.31
N VAL A 34 28.26 -62.07 2.91
CA VAL A 34 28.59 -60.98 3.84
C VAL A 34 28.60 -59.63 3.13
N ALA A 35 29.16 -59.55 1.91
CA ALA A 35 29.15 -58.32 1.11
C ALA A 35 27.73 -57.89 0.74
N ALA A 36 26.85 -58.83 0.37
CA ALA A 36 25.45 -58.56 0.08
C ALA A 36 24.69 -58.08 1.33
N ALA A 37 24.91 -58.70 2.48
CA ALA A 37 24.32 -58.29 3.74
C ALA A 37 24.78 -56.88 4.16
N ALA A 38 26.08 -56.59 4.06
CA ALA A 38 26.64 -55.27 4.37
C ALA A 38 26.06 -54.18 3.44
N SER A 39 25.93 -54.47 2.14
CA SER A 39 25.33 -53.56 1.16
C SER A 39 23.84 -53.33 1.41
N GLY A 40 23.11 -54.35 1.85
CA GLY A 40 21.71 -54.24 2.24
C GLY A 40 21.53 -53.33 3.45
N VAL A 41 22.39 -53.46 4.47
CA VAL A 41 22.37 -52.62 5.67
C VAL A 41 22.70 -51.17 5.35
N THR A 42 23.74 -50.89 4.54
CA THR A 42 24.08 -49.51 4.17
C THR A 42 22.97 -48.86 3.34
N TRP A 43 22.32 -49.60 2.44
CA TRP A 43 21.16 -49.11 1.70
C TRP A 43 19.97 -48.79 2.61
N LEU A 44 19.68 -49.64 3.59
CA LEU A 44 18.60 -49.44 4.57
C LEU A 44 18.87 -48.22 5.46
N VAL A 45 20.10 -48.07 5.94
CA VAL A 45 20.52 -46.92 6.75
C VAL A 45 20.46 -45.63 5.93
N ALA A 46 21.00 -45.63 4.70
CA ALA A 46 20.92 -44.48 3.79
C ALA A 46 19.46 -44.10 3.48
N ARG A 47 18.59 -45.07 3.26
CA ARG A 47 17.15 -44.84 3.02
C ARG A 47 16.43 -44.31 4.27
N SER A 48 16.79 -44.81 5.45
CA SER A 48 16.22 -44.35 6.73
C SER A 48 16.63 -42.91 7.08
N GLN A 49 17.82 -42.48 6.68
CA GLN A 49 18.31 -41.10 6.88
C GLN A 49 17.88 -40.13 5.77
N ALA A 50 17.76 -40.58 4.52
CA ALA A 50 17.32 -39.73 3.42
C ALA A 50 15.84 -39.30 3.55
N SER A 51 14.99 -40.16 4.09
CA SER A 51 13.55 -39.86 4.22
C SER A 51 13.20 -38.71 5.18
N PRO A 52 13.79 -38.57 6.39
CA PRO A 52 13.53 -37.44 7.27
C PRO A 52 14.12 -36.12 6.76
N GLU A 53 15.30 -36.14 6.12
CA GLU A 53 15.96 -34.93 5.57
C GLU A 53 15.09 -34.30 4.46
N VAL A 54 14.68 -35.11 3.47
CA VAL A 54 13.81 -34.68 2.37
C VAL A 54 12.46 -34.19 2.91
N SER A 55 11.89 -34.86 3.92
CA SER A 55 10.63 -34.45 4.55
C SER A 55 10.74 -33.16 5.34
N ARG A 56 11.90 -32.86 5.94
CA ARG A 56 12.17 -31.62 6.66
C ARG A 56 12.33 -30.46 5.67
N GLN A 57 13.12 -30.66 4.64
CA GLN A 57 13.36 -29.68 3.59
C GLN A 57 12.08 -29.37 2.81
N ALA A 58 11.21 -30.36 2.56
CA ALA A 58 9.88 -30.15 1.99
C ALA A 58 8.99 -29.29 2.91
N ARG A 59 8.97 -29.56 4.22
CA ARG A 59 8.20 -28.77 5.19
C ARG A 59 8.69 -27.32 5.29
N GLU A 60 10.00 -27.12 5.29
CA GLU A 60 10.60 -25.78 5.32
C GLU A 60 10.29 -24.97 4.06
N ASN A 61 10.36 -25.61 2.88
CA ASN A 61 9.95 -24.97 1.62
C ASN A 61 8.46 -24.60 1.60
N VAL A 62 7.58 -25.47 2.12
CA VAL A 62 6.15 -25.16 2.22
C VAL A 62 5.92 -23.96 3.15
N PHE A 63 6.60 -23.91 4.30
CA PHE A 63 6.49 -22.80 5.24
C PHE A 63 6.98 -21.47 4.63
N LEU A 64 8.12 -21.48 3.94
CA LEU A 64 8.65 -20.29 3.25
C LEU A 64 7.68 -19.79 2.17
N ARG A 65 7.11 -20.69 1.36
CA ARG A 65 6.10 -20.34 0.34
C ARG A 65 4.84 -19.75 0.95
N GLN A 66 4.37 -20.30 2.07
CA GLN A 66 3.23 -19.76 2.80
C GLN A 66 3.49 -18.33 3.29
N ASN A 67 4.67 -18.06 3.86
CA ASN A 67 5.03 -16.71 4.30
C ASN A 67 5.11 -15.72 3.11
N LEU A 68 5.71 -16.14 1.99
CA LEU A 68 5.74 -15.33 0.76
C LEU A 68 4.33 -15.05 0.22
N ALA A 69 3.43 -16.03 0.27
CA ALA A 69 2.04 -15.85 -0.16
C ALA A 69 1.29 -14.82 0.70
N VAL A 70 1.51 -14.82 2.02
CA VAL A 70 0.93 -13.83 2.95
C VAL A 70 1.46 -12.42 2.65
N LEU A 71 2.77 -12.29 2.40
CA LEU A 71 3.37 -11.01 2.02
C LEU A 71 2.85 -10.52 0.66
N ALA A 72 2.71 -11.41 -0.32
CA ALA A 72 2.15 -11.08 -1.62
C ALA A 72 0.69 -10.61 -1.53
N ALA A 73 -0.13 -11.24 -0.69
CA ALA A 73 -1.49 -10.78 -0.41
C ALA A 73 -1.50 -9.38 0.21
N SER A 74 -0.63 -9.14 1.19
CA SER A 74 -0.48 -7.82 1.82
C SER A 74 -0.05 -6.73 0.82
N VAL A 75 0.82 -7.06 -0.13
CA VAL A 75 1.19 -6.17 -1.25
C VAL A 75 0.00 -5.87 -2.15
N GLY A 76 -0.84 -6.86 -2.43
CA GLY A 76 -2.09 -6.67 -3.17
C GLY A 76 -3.06 -5.73 -2.44
N ASP A 77 -3.18 -5.86 -1.12
CA ASP A 77 -3.99 -4.96 -0.30
C ASP A 77 -3.46 -3.52 -0.34
N LEU A 78 -2.14 -3.33 -0.24
CA LEU A 78 -1.51 -2.01 -0.38
C LEU A 78 -1.75 -1.42 -1.77
N GLN A 79 -1.64 -2.21 -2.84
CA GLN A 79 -1.99 -1.75 -4.19
C GLN A 79 -3.46 -1.30 -4.29
N ALA A 80 -4.39 -2.03 -3.68
CA ALA A 80 -5.80 -1.66 -3.66
C ALA A 80 -6.06 -0.36 -2.88
N GLN A 81 -5.40 -0.18 -1.73
CA GLN A 81 -5.45 1.07 -0.96
C GLN A 81 -4.88 2.24 -1.77
N MET A 82 -3.80 2.02 -2.51
CA MET A 82 -3.20 2.99 -3.40
C MET A 82 -4.16 3.45 -4.50
N VAL A 83 -4.92 2.54 -5.12
CA VAL A 83 -5.96 2.92 -6.11
C VAL A 83 -7.05 3.78 -5.48
N ARG A 84 -7.46 3.49 -4.24
CA ARG A 84 -8.45 4.32 -3.52
C ARG A 84 -7.90 5.71 -3.20
N LEU A 85 -6.61 5.78 -2.85
CA LEU A 85 -5.93 7.03 -2.58
C LEU A 85 -5.83 7.90 -3.84
N ASP A 86 -5.59 7.29 -5.01
CA ASP A 86 -5.59 7.99 -6.30
C ASP A 86 -6.97 8.60 -6.59
N ALA A 87 -8.03 7.82 -6.39
CA ALA A 87 -9.40 8.30 -6.58
C ALA A 87 -9.81 9.38 -5.57
N LEU A 88 -9.24 9.38 -4.37
CA LEU A 88 -9.41 10.47 -3.42
C LEU A 88 -8.67 11.73 -3.88
N GLY A 89 -7.40 11.60 -4.25
CA GLY A 89 -6.56 12.69 -4.73
C GLY A 89 -7.18 13.43 -5.90
N GLU A 90 -7.67 12.70 -6.91
CA GLU A 90 -8.33 13.28 -8.08
C GLU A 90 -9.56 14.14 -7.69
N ARG A 91 -10.40 13.64 -6.78
CA ARG A 91 -11.58 14.37 -6.31
C ARG A 91 -11.21 15.64 -5.55
N VAL A 92 -10.21 15.54 -4.67
CA VAL A 92 -9.77 16.68 -3.84
C VAL A 92 -9.03 17.72 -4.69
N SER A 93 -8.24 17.31 -5.66
CA SER A 93 -7.61 18.19 -6.67
C SER A 93 -8.64 18.99 -7.46
N GLY A 94 -9.75 18.34 -7.85
CA GLY A 94 -10.87 19.03 -8.50
C GLY A 94 -11.48 20.12 -7.62
N LEU A 95 -11.59 19.90 -6.30
CA LEU A 95 -12.05 20.92 -5.34
C LEU A 95 -11.03 22.06 -5.19
N ALA A 96 -9.74 21.75 -5.27
CA ALA A 96 -8.66 22.74 -5.24
C ALA A 96 -8.59 23.60 -6.51
N GLY A 97 -9.29 23.22 -7.59
CA GLY A 97 -9.21 23.89 -8.88
C GLY A 97 -7.90 23.61 -9.62
N ILE A 98 -7.18 22.55 -9.22
CA ILE A 98 -5.98 22.07 -9.88
C ILE A 98 -6.40 21.08 -10.97
N ALA A 99 -6.10 21.40 -12.23
CA ALA A 99 -6.34 20.48 -13.31
C ALA A 99 -5.39 19.27 -13.16
N PRO A 100 -5.90 18.03 -13.21
CA PRO A 100 -5.08 16.82 -13.05
C PRO A 100 -3.91 16.75 -14.04
N GLN A 101 -4.03 17.44 -15.17
CA GLN A 101 -3.11 17.44 -16.32
C GLN A 101 -1.95 18.43 -16.20
N ASP A 102 -2.02 19.39 -15.28
CA ASP A 102 -0.92 20.35 -15.06
C ASP A 102 0.21 19.75 -14.21
N PHE A 103 -0.03 18.58 -13.62
CA PHE A 103 0.93 17.81 -12.86
C PHE A 103 1.17 16.46 -13.54
N ASP A 104 2.25 16.39 -14.32
CA ASP A 104 2.68 15.21 -15.05
C ASP A 104 3.36 14.15 -14.16
N PHE A 105 2.70 13.78 -13.05
CA PHE A 105 3.14 12.70 -12.16
C PHE A 105 2.38 11.39 -12.43
N ARG A 106 1.50 11.38 -13.45
CA ARG A 106 0.71 10.22 -13.89
C ARG A 106 1.45 9.30 -14.84
N HIS A 107 2.72 9.57 -15.16
CA HIS A 107 3.58 8.61 -15.83
C HIS A 107 3.85 7.42 -14.91
N ARG A 108 2.91 6.46 -14.95
CA ARG A 108 3.21 5.08 -14.61
C ARG A 108 4.38 4.67 -15.51
N PRO A 109 5.50 4.15 -14.99
CA PRO A 109 6.51 3.53 -15.85
C PRO A 109 5.84 2.50 -16.75
N ALA A 110 6.24 2.47 -18.02
CA ALA A 110 5.59 1.67 -19.07
C ALA A 110 5.42 0.20 -18.61
N ARG A 111 4.17 -0.21 -18.38
CA ARG A 111 3.81 -1.64 -18.24
C ARG A 111 3.51 -2.21 -19.62
N GLY A 112 4.55 -2.30 -20.45
CA GLY A 112 4.50 -2.89 -21.77
C GLY A 112 5.38 -4.13 -21.83
N GLY A 113 4.76 -5.28 -22.04
CA GLY A 113 5.40 -6.56 -22.28
C GLY A 113 4.31 -7.57 -22.67
N PRO A 114 4.60 -8.58 -23.51
CA PRO A 114 3.61 -9.58 -23.88
C PRO A 114 2.99 -10.14 -22.60
N ALA A 115 1.66 -10.13 -22.53
CA ALA A 115 0.94 -10.71 -21.41
C ALA A 115 1.36 -12.18 -21.33
N ALA A 116 2.23 -12.51 -20.36
CA ALA A 116 2.53 -13.88 -20.06
C ALA A 116 1.19 -14.57 -19.78
N PRO A 117 0.92 -15.75 -20.35
CA PRO A 117 -0.30 -16.48 -20.05
C PRO A 117 -0.42 -16.55 -18.53
N ALA A 118 -1.64 -16.36 -18.02
CA ALA A 118 -1.98 -16.31 -16.60
C ALA A 118 -1.60 -17.63 -15.90
N GLN A 119 -0.30 -17.82 -15.70
CA GLN A 119 0.27 -18.79 -14.80
C GLN A 119 0.42 -18.02 -13.51
N SER A 120 -0.31 -18.46 -12.49
CA SER A 120 -0.14 -18.05 -11.10
C SER A 120 1.24 -18.51 -10.63
N THR A 121 2.30 -17.86 -11.13
CA THR A 121 3.66 -18.09 -10.68
C THR A 121 3.75 -17.48 -9.30
N GLU A 122 4.09 -18.30 -8.30
CA GLU A 122 4.40 -17.82 -6.95
C GLU A 122 5.47 -16.73 -7.06
N LEU A 123 5.17 -15.53 -6.57
CA LEU A 123 6.10 -14.39 -6.57
C LEU A 123 7.40 -14.79 -5.88
N THR A 124 8.51 -14.62 -6.59
CA THR A 124 9.82 -14.86 -6.01
C THR A 124 10.21 -13.71 -5.07
N LEU A 125 11.08 -13.98 -4.09
CA LEU A 125 11.54 -12.95 -3.15
C LEU A 125 12.14 -11.69 -3.83
N PRO A 126 12.95 -11.81 -4.91
CA PRO A 126 13.44 -10.64 -5.65
C PRO A 126 12.33 -9.79 -6.29
N GLU A 127 11.32 -10.44 -6.88
CA GLU A 127 10.18 -9.75 -7.50
C GLU A 127 9.33 -9.04 -6.45
N LEU A 128 9.06 -9.70 -5.31
CA LEU A 128 8.33 -9.08 -4.19
C LEU A 128 9.06 -7.84 -3.66
N ARG A 129 10.39 -7.90 -3.54
CA ARG A 129 11.20 -6.75 -3.13
C ARG A 129 11.13 -5.61 -4.14
N ALA A 130 11.16 -5.92 -5.44
CA ALA A 130 11.03 -4.92 -6.49
C ALA A 130 9.65 -4.25 -6.46
N GLU A 131 8.57 -5.02 -6.24
CA GLU A 131 7.22 -4.45 -6.16
C GLU A 131 7.02 -3.61 -4.90
N LEU A 132 7.59 -4.01 -3.75
CA LEU A 132 7.61 -3.19 -2.54
C LEU A 132 8.37 -1.87 -2.74
N ALA A 133 9.53 -1.89 -3.40
CA ALA A 133 10.28 -0.68 -3.72
C ALA A 133 9.47 0.26 -4.63
N ARG A 134 8.80 -0.31 -5.64
CA ARG A 134 7.90 0.43 -6.55
C ARG A 134 6.71 1.04 -5.82
N LEU A 135 6.09 0.30 -4.89
CA LEU A 135 5.02 0.81 -4.05
C LEU A 135 5.48 1.94 -3.12
N GLY A 136 6.69 1.82 -2.56
CA GLY A 136 7.31 2.86 -1.76
C GLY A 136 7.49 4.15 -2.55
N GLU A 137 8.10 4.07 -3.73
CA GLU A 137 8.27 5.22 -4.62
C GLU A 137 6.90 5.84 -5.00
N GLN A 138 5.92 5.01 -5.33
CA GLN A 138 4.56 5.49 -5.62
C GLN A 138 3.92 6.19 -4.42
N ALA A 139 4.23 5.78 -3.20
CA ALA A 139 3.70 6.41 -1.98
C ALA A 139 4.35 7.77 -1.74
N GLU A 140 5.67 7.89 -1.93
CA GLU A 140 6.40 9.16 -1.81
C GLU A 140 5.86 10.22 -2.78
N HIS A 141 5.72 9.88 -4.08
CA HIS A 141 5.16 10.81 -5.08
C HIS A 141 3.74 11.29 -4.73
N ARG A 142 2.96 10.50 -3.99
CA ARG A 142 1.60 10.88 -3.57
C ARG A 142 1.59 11.79 -2.37
N VAL A 143 2.55 11.66 -1.45
CA VAL A 143 2.71 12.60 -0.35
C VAL A 143 2.96 13.99 -0.91
N ASP A 144 3.94 14.11 -1.83
CA ASP A 144 4.24 15.38 -2.51
C ASP A 144 3.01 15.97 -3.22
N TYR A 145 2.22 15.10 -3.87
CA TYR A 145 0.98 15.52 -4.52
C TYR A 145 -0.07 16.05 -3.54
N PHE A 146 -0.27 15.38 -2.41
CA PHE A 146 -1.23 15.83 -1.39
C PHE A 146 -0.79 17.13 -0.72
N ASP A 147 0.52 17.36 -0.54
CA ASP A 147 1.04 18.62 0.02
C ASP A 147 0.73 19.82 -0.90
N VAL A 148 0.84 19.63 -2.21
CA VAL A 148 0.48 20.66 -3.20
C VAL A 148 -1.03 20.95 -3.16
N ILE A 149 -1.86 19.90 -3.12
CA ILE A 149 -3.32 20.04 -3.00
C ILE A 149 -3.69 20.76 -1.71
N GLU A 150 -3.08 20.38 -0.58
CA GLU A 150 -3.32 21.00 0.72
C GLU A 150 -3.02 22.50 0.64
N THR A 151 -1.86 22.87 0.11
CA THR A 151 -1.46 24.27 -0.06
C THR A 151 -2.49 25.04 -0.90
N ALA A 152 -2.92 24.46 -2.02
CA ALA A 152 -3.91 25.10 -2.90
C ALA A 152 -5.30 25.23 -2.25
N LEU A 153 -5.74 24.22 -1.49
CA LEU A 153 -6.99 24.27 -0.73
C LEU A 153 -6.94 25.31 0.38
N MET A 154 -5.83 25.39 1.10
CA MET A 154 -5.63 26.42 2.14
C MET A 154 -5.69 27.81 1.53
N ASP A 155 -4.96 28.05 0.45
CA ASP A 155 -4.95 29.32 -0.27
C ASP A 155 -6.35 29.70 -0.79
N ARG A 156 -7.07 28.74 -1.37
CA ARG A 156 -8.47 28.93 -1.77
C ARG A 156 -9.36 29.30 -0.58
N GLN A 157 -9.27 28.55 0.52
CA GLN A 157 -10.05 28.82 1.74
C GLN A 157 -9.76 30.22 2.28
N MET A 158 -8.49 30.66 2.25
CA MET A 158 -8.10 31.99 2.69
C MET A 158 -8.67 33.07 1.78
N ARG A 159 -8.65 32.88 0.45
CA ARG A 159 -9.32 33.81 -0.49
C ARG A 159 -10.83 33.87 -0.24
N GLU A 160 -11.48 32.73 -0.04
CA GLU A 160 -12.93 32.68 0.17
C GLU A 160 -13.36 33.41 1.45
N ARG A 161 -12.51 33.45 2.48
CA ARG A 161 -12.76 34.18 3.72
C ARG A 161 -12.62 35.71 3.59
N ARG A 162 -11.88 36.20 2.60
CA ARG A 162 -11.68 37.64 2.33
C ARG A 162 -12.81 38.25 1.50
N ILE A 163 -13.69 37.45 0.92
CA ILE A 163 -14.80 37.96 0.10
C ILE A 163 -15.97 38.31 1.03
N PRO A 164 -16.47 39.56 1.04
CA PRO A 164 -17.65 39.96 1.82
C PRO A 164 -18.88 39.14 1.43
N ARG A 165 -19.32 38.25 2.31
CA ARG A 165 -20.44 37.31 2.08
C ARG A 165 -21.45 37.28 3.22
N VAL A 166 -21.05 37.73 4.40
CA VAL A 166 -21.93 37.80 5.57
C VAL A 166 -22.63 39.14 5.56
N LEU A 167 -23.94 39.14 5.84
CA LEU A 167 -24.68 40.38 6.01
C LEU A 167 -24.20 41.08 7.30
N PRO A 168 -23.66 42.31 7.23
CA PRO A 168 -23.03 42.95 8.39
C PRO A 168 -24.04 43.33 9.49
N VAL A 169 -25.32 43.46 9.15
CA VAL A 169 -26.38 43.79 10.10
C VAL A 169 -27.54 42.81 9.89
N ALA A 170 -28.03 42.18 10.96
CA ALA A 170 -29.18 41.30 10.91
C ALA A 170 -30.49 42.11 10.81
N THR A 171 -30.82 42.59 9.61
CA THR A 171 -32.07 43.33 9.34
C THR A 171 -32.92 42.60 8.30
N GLY A 172 -34.23 42.83 8.32
CA GLY A 172 -35.17 42.27 7.34
C GLY A 172 -35.51 43.21 6.18
N TYR A 173 -34.85 44.37 6.08
CA TYR A 173 -35.15 45.40 5.10
C TYR A 173 -33.90 46.21 4.72
N ASP A 174 -33.63 46.30 3.42
CA ASP A 174 -32.58 47.15 2.86
C ASP A 174 -33.10 48.59 2.77
N GLY A 175 -32.40 49.55 3.35
CA GLY A 175 -32.80 50.95 3.32
C GLY A 175 -32.63 51.54 1.92
N SER A 176 -31.44 51.39 1.35
CA SER A 176 -31.14 51.84 0.00
C SER A 176 -30.02 51.02 -0.64
N SER A 177 -30.15 50.74 -1.94
CA SER A 177 -29.19 49.92 -2.70
C SER A 177 -28.05 50.77 -3.28
N PHE A 178 -26.96 50.08 -3.65
CA PHE A 178 -25.85 50.65 -4.43
C PHE A 178 -26.32 51.10 -5.82
N GLY A 179 -25.81 52.23 -6.31
CA GLY A 179 -26.09 52.71 -7.67
C GLY A 179 -26.56 54.16 -7.78
N ALA A 180 -26.94 54.57 -8.99
CA ALA A 180 -27.41 55.92 -9.26
C ALA A 180 -28.82 56.14 -8.69
N ARG A 181 -28.97 57.16 -7.82
CA ARG A 181 -30.24 57.57 -7.24
C ARG A 181 -30.44 59.08 -7.31
N ILE A 182 -31.67 59.52 -7.07
CA ILE A 182 -31.94 60.95 -6.87
C ILE A 182 -31.63 61.26 -5.40
N ASP A 183 -30.73 62.22 -5.18
CA ASP A 183 -30.41 62.71 -3.86
C ASP A 183 -31.64 63.41 -3.25
N PRO A 184 -32.11 62.99 -2.07
CA PRO A 184 -33.36 63.49 -1.49
C PRO A 184 -33.27 64.94 -0.98
N PHE A 185 -32.06 65.49 -0.82
CA PHE A 185 -31.84 66.85 -0.36
C PHE A 185 -31.69 67.84 -1.50
N THR A 186 -31.04 67.42 -2.59
CA THR A 186 -30.71 68.29 -3.73
C THR A 186 -31.57 68.03 -4.96
N GLY A 187 -32.28 66.90 -5.04
CA GLY A 187 -33.09 66.49 -6.18
C GLY A 187 -32.28 66.12 -7.43
N ARG A 188 -30.95 66.04 -7.34
CA ARG A 188 -30.05 65.73 -8.45
C ARG A 188 -29.70 64.24 -8.47
N ARG A 189 -29.31 63.72 -9.63
CA ARG A 189 -28.72 62.38 -9.71
C ARG A 189 -27.38 62.37 -8.96
N SER A 190 -27.26 61.46 -8.01
CA SER A 190 -26.06 61.16 -7.24
C SER A 190 -25.78 59.67 -7.30
N GLN A 191 -24.50 59.31 -7.24
CA GLN A 191 -24.07 57.92 -7.16
C GLN A 191 -24.01 57.50 -5.69
N HIS A 192 -24.67 56.40 -5.34
CA HIS A 192 -24.59 55.81 -4.02
C HIS A 192 -23.51 54.72 -4.01
N ASP A 193 -22.41 54.99 -3.33
CA ASP A 193 -21.21 54.13 -3.31
C ASP A 193 -21.28 53.02 -2.23
N GLY A 194 -22.44 52.82 -1.61
CA GLY A 194 -22.65 51.82 -0.56
C GLY A 194 -24.06 51.25 -0.54
N VAL A 195 -24.36 50.51 0.52
CA VAL A 195 -25.69 49.96 0.81
C VAL A 195 -26.06 50.40 2.22
N ASP A 196 -27.27 50.93 2.39
CA ASP A 196 -27.75 51.41 3.68
C ASP A 196 -28.61 50.36 4.37
N PHE A 197 -28.29 50.05 5.64
CA PHE A 197 -29.09 49.18 6.49
C PHE A 197 -29.83 50.00 7.54
N VAL A 198 -31.15 49.80 7.67
CA VAL A 198 -31.96 50.47 8.70
C VAL A 198 -31.98 49.59 9.95
N ALA A 199 -31.41 50.08 11.05
CA ALA A 199 -31.37 49.38 12.33
C ALA A 199 -31.46 50.34 13.52
N PRO A 200 -32.02 49.92 14.68
CA PRO A 200 -31.96 50.69 15.91
C PRO A 200 -30.53 50.98 16.38
N THR A 201 -30.32 52.09 17.08
CA THR A 201 -29.03 52.40 17.70
C THR A 201 -28.63 51.28 18.68
N GLY A 202 -27.38 50.83 18.60
CA GLY A 202 -26.85 49.75 19.42
C GLY A 202 -26.96 48.35 18.79
N THR A 203 -27.53 48.21 17.60
CA THR A 203 -27.48 46.95 16.84
C THR A 203 -26.03 46.56 16.54
N PRO A 204 -25.60 45.32 16.86
CA PRO A 204 -24.25 44.86 16.53
C PRO A 204 -23.99 44.86 15.02
N ILE A 205 -22.83 45.36 14.63
CA ILE A 205 -22.32 45.32 13.26
C ILE A 205 -21.22 44.25 13.20
N LEU A 206 -21.37 43.29 12.30
CA LEU A 206 -20.43 42.22 12.06
C LEU A 206 -19.60 42.52 10.81
N ALA A 207 -18.34 42.07 10.80
CA ALA A 207 -17.53 42.14 9.59
C ALA A 207 -18.14 41.23 8.50
N ALA A 208 -18.30 41.77 7.29
CA ALA A 208 -18.88 41.02 6.17
C ALA A 208 -17.94 39.91 5.64
N ALA A 209 -16.65 40.03 5.94
CA ALA A 209 -15.58 39.07 5.66
C ALA A 209 -14.51 39.10 6.76
N GLY A 210 -13.62 38.13 6.75
CA GLY A 210 -12.39 38.19 7.55
C GLY A 210 -11.39 39.14 6.89
N GLY A 211 -10.76 39.98 7.70
CA GLY A 211 -9.76 40.96 7.27
C GLY A 211 -9.05 41.61 8.45
N VAL A 212 -8.32 42.69 8.18
CA VAL A 212 -7.59 43.48 9.17
C VAL A 212 -8.18 44.86 9.26
N VAL A 213 -8.45 45.35 10.48
CA VAL A 213 -8.90 46.73 10.68
C VAL A 213 -7.77 47.69 10.33
N VAL A 214 -7.94 48.49 9.28
CA VAL A 214 -6.96 49.48 8.82
C VAL A 214 -7.29 50.89 9.32
N ALA A 215 -8.56 51.17 9.61
CA ALA A 215 -9.00 52.41 10.24
C ALA A 215 -10.16 52.17 11.22
N ALA A 216 -10.16 52.90 12.33
CA ALA A 216 -11.23 52.92 13.32
C ALA A 216 -11.30 54.32 13.93
N GLU A 217 -12.05 55.21 13.27
CA GLU A 217 -12.01 56.64 13.54
C GLU A 217 -13.34 57.32 13.24
N TRP A 218 -13.41 58.62 13.50
CA TRP A 218 -14.51 59.46 13.08
C TRP A 218 -14.14 60.16 11.76
N HIS A 219 -14.97 59.98 10.74
CA HIS A 219 -14.84 60.60 9.42
C HIS A 219 -15.84 61.75 9.26
N ASN A 220 -15.43 62.85 8.64
CA ASN A 220 -16.26 64.04 8.46
C ASN A 220 -17.58 63.76 7.72
N GLU A 221 -17.55 62.85 6.74
CA GLU A 221 -18.71 62.54 5.89
C GLU A 221 -19.48 61.29 6.32
N TYR A 222 -18.81 60.34 6.99
CA TYR A 222 -19.38 59.02 7.31
C TYR A 222 -19.65 58.83 8.81
N GLY A 223 -19.19 59.75 9.67
CA GLY A 223 -19.27 59.61 11.12
C GLY A 223 -18.33 58.53 11.65
N ASN A 224 -18.75 57.79 12.67
CA ASN A 224 -17.94 56.70 13.21
C ASN A 224 -17.81 55.56 12.18
N MET A 225 -16.58 55.28 11.77
CA MET A 225 -16.27 54.35 10.67
C MET A 225 -15.20 53.34 11.10
N ILE A 226 -15.36 52.11 10.59
CA ILE A 226 -14.34 51.06 10.63
C ILE A 226 -14.08 50.61 9.20
N ASP A 227 -12.81 50.59 8.80
CA ASP A 227 -12.36 50.10 7.50
C ASP A 227 -11.55 48.81 7.67
N ILE A 228 -11.78 47.83 6.78
CA ILE A 228 -11.23 46.47 6.85
C ILE A 228 -10.69 46.06 5.48
N ASP A 229 -9.41 45.65 5.45
CA ASP A 229 -8.71 45.07 4.28
C ASP A 229 -8.68 43.53 4.31
#